data_AF-A0A223YZQ9-F1
#
_entry.id   AF-A0A223YZQ9-F1
#
_cell.length_a   1.000
_cell.length_b   1.000
_cell.length_c   1.000
_cell.angle_alpha   90.00
_cell.angle_beta   90.00
_cell.angle_gamma   90.00
#
_symmetry.space_group_name_H-M   'P 1'
#
loop_
_entity.id
_entity.type
_entity.pdbx_description
1 polymer ?
#
loop_
_entity_poly.entity_id
_entity_poly.type
_entity_poly.pdbx_seq_one_letter_code
_entity_poly.pdbx_strand_id
1 'polypeptide(L)'
;MIDLNIGYVLLCVFIGFLTYYRGALDVWGSLFMILMGLLIILSAGFNWLLLIFIFLVLGLLSTKYRHEYKKELGVFEGTRSAKNVISNGIVPFIMAAFGYYDGFVGGFIGSVATATADTMASEIGVLQTPRLITTLKRVEPGTDGGISSLGTAAGIAGAGIIGLSAFLLGVCPDPIKSMKVAVIAGTVGCFMDSLLGAVLERRKYLTNEHVNLLATVTGAVIGIILG
;
A
#
# COMPACT_ATOMS: atom_id res chain seq x y z
N MET A 1 11.31 17.41 18.77
CA MET A 1 11.81 17.28 17.39
C MET A 1 12.77 16.10 17.41
N ILE A 2 12.53 15.06 16.62
CA ILE A 2 13.43 13.88 16.58
C ILE A 2 14.73 14.32 15.89
N ASP A 3 15.88 14.04 16.50
CA ASP A 3 17.17 14.36 15.90
C ASP A 3 17.33 13.57 14.59
N LEU A 4 17.46 14.29 13.47
CA LEU A 4 17.67 13.68 12.16
C LEU A 4 19.09 13.13 12.09
N ASN A 5 19.25 11.87 12.48
CA ASN A 5 20.52 11.18 12.35
C ASN A 5 20.92 11.09 10.86
N ILE A 6 22.16 11.46 10.54
CA ILE A 6 22.70 11.38 9.19
C ILE A 6 22.58 9.96 8.60
N GLY A 7 22.62 8.93 9.46
CA GLY A 7 22.41 7.55 9.07
C GLY A 7 21.03 7.29 8.47
N TYR A 8 19.98 7.96 8.95
CA TYR A 8 18.63 7.82 8.38
C TYR A 8 18.52 8.47 7.00
N VAL A 9 19.18 9.61 6.82
CA VAL A 9 19.26 10.28 5.52
C VAL A 9 19.99 9.39 4.51
N LEU A 10 21.15 8.88 4.89
CA LEU A 10 21.93 7.96 4.05
C LEU A 10 21.15 6.69 3.71
N LEU A 11 20.38 6.14 4.66
CA LEU A 11 19.53 4.99 4.42
C LEU A 11 18.42 5.30 3.40
N CYS A 12 17.71 6.42 3.55
CA CYS A 12 16.65 6.81 2.60
C CYS A 12 17.23 7.00 1.19
N VAL A 13 18.36 7.71 1.09
CA VAL A 13 19.07 7.93 -0.18
C VAL A 13 19.54 6.60 -0.78
N PHE A 14 20.08 5.69 0.03
CA PHE A 14 20.51 4.38 -0.42
C PHE A 14 19.34 3.53 -0.95
N ILE A 15 18.20 3.50 -0.25
CA ILE A 15 17.00 2.78 -0.70
C ILE A 15 16.45 3.43 -1.98
N GLY A 16 16.43 4.77 -2.08
CA GLY A 16 16.04 5.49 -3.29
C GLY A 16 16.93 5.18 -4.49
N PHE A 17 18.24 5.20 -4.29
CA PHE A 17 19.19 4.79 -5.31
C PHE A 17 18.98 3.33 -5.73
N LEU A 18 18.80 2.43 -4.77
CA LEU A 18 18.64 0.99 -5.04
C LEU A 18 17.35 0.71 -5.82
N THR A 19 16.24 1.35 -5.44
CA THR A 19 14.93 1.17 -6.12
C THR A 19 14.96 1.72 -7.55
N TYR A 20 15.63 2.86 -7.77
CA TYR A 20 15.92 3.38 -9.11
C TYR A 20 16.80 2.42 -9.93
N TYR A 21 17.96 2.02 -9.37
CA TYR A 21 18.92 1.16 -10.06
C TYR A 21 18.33 -0.21 -10.44
N ARG A 22 17.41 -0.74 -9.62
CA ARG A 22 16.69 -1.98 -9.88
C ARG A 22 15.53 -1.83 -10.86
N GLY A 23 15.26 -0.62 -11.37
CA GLY A 23 14.14 -0.32 -12.27
C GLY A 23 12.76 -0.46 -11.62
N ALA A 24 12.70 -0.52 -10.29
CA ALA A 24 11.45 -0.66 -9.55
C ALA A 24 10.65 0.65 -9.52
N LEU A 25 11.37 1.78 -9.43
CA LEU A 25 10.84 3.14 -9.46
C LEU A 25 11.60 3.98 -10.48
N ASP A 26 10.89 4.93 -11.10
CA ASP A 26 11.53 5.97 -11.89
C ASP A 26 12.29 6.99 -11.00
N VAL A 27 13.05 7.90 -11.61
CA VAL A 27 13.84 8.92 -10.89
C VAL A 27 12.94 9.76 -9.98
N TRP A 28 11.79 10.19 -10.47
CA TRP A 28 10.87 11.04 -9.72
C TRP A 28 10.24 10.29 -8.55
N GLY A 29 9.81 9.04 -8.75
CA GLY A 29 9.27 8.18 -7.72
C GLY A 29 10.29 7.90 -6.62
N SER A 30 11.55 7.69 -7.00
CA SER A 30 12.66 7.50 -6.06
C SER A 30 12.92 8.77 -5.23
N LEU A 31 12.91 9.95 -5.85
CA LEU A 31 13.04 11.25 -5.16
C LEU A 31 11.88 11.51 -4.20
N PHE A 32 10.64 11.27 -4.64
CA PHE A 32 9.44 11.41 -3.81
C PHE A 32 9.48 10.44 -2.62
N MET A 33 9.90 9.19 -2.83
CA MET A 33 10.06 8.21 -1.76
C MET A 33 11.10 8.67 -0.73
N ILE A 34 12.26 9.20 -1.15
CA ILE A 34 13.27 9.76 -0.24
C ILE A 34 12.66 10.92 0.57
N LEU A 35 12.01 11.87 -0.10
CA LEU A 35 11.40 13.03 0.55
C LEU A 35 10.35 12.61 1.59
N MET A 36 9.41 11.76 1.21
CA MET A 36 8.37 11.25 2.12
C MET A 36 8.97 10.49 3.29
N GLY A 37 9.99 9.66 3.05
CA GLY A 37 10.67 8.91 4.09
C GLY A 37 11.33 9.81 5.15
N LEU A 38 12.02 10.86 4.70
CA LEU A 38 12.63 11.86 5.59
C LEU A 38 11.57 12.60 6.43
N LEU A 39 10.46 12.99 5.80
CA LEU A 39 9.39 13.69 6.52
C LEU A 39 8.69 12.78 7.55
N ILE A 40 8.51 11.49 7.26
CA ILE A 40 7.98 10.52 8.25
C ILE A 40 8.93 10.39 9.43
N ILE A 41 10.25 10.29 9.21
CA ILE A 41 11.23 10.23 10.30
C ILE A 41 11.13 11.48 11.18
N LEU A 42 11.06 12.66 10.57
CA LEU A 42 10.98 13.94 11.31
C LEU A 42 9.68 14.08 12.11
N SER A 43 8.59 13.50 11.61
CA SER A 43 7.25 13.67 12.20
C SER A 43 6.91 12.60 13.23
N ALA A 44 7.11 11.32 12.88
CA ALA A 44 6.63 10.17 13.66
C ALA A 44 7.77 9.22 14.10
N GLY A 45 8.93 9.32 13.47
CA GLY A 45 10.12 8.57 13.83
C GLY A 45 10.39 7.32 12.99
N PHE A 46 11.53 6.70 13.26
CA PHE A 46 12.08 5.62 12.44
C PHE A 46 11.18 4.37 12.38
N ASN A 47 10.51 4.03 13.48
CA ASN A 47 9.63 2.84 13.54
C ASN A 47 8.45 2.94 12.56
N TRP A 48 7.95 4.15 12.28
CA TRP A 48 6.89 4.38 11.32
C TRP A 48 7.39 4.25 9.87
N LEU A 49 8.62 4.72 9.61
CA LEU A 49 9.26 4.49 8.32
C LEU A 49 9.44 2.99 8.02
N LEU A 50 9.78 2.18 9.04
CA LEU A 50 9.93 0.73 8.86
C LEU A 50 8.63 0.05 8.39
N LEU A 51 7.44 0.55 8.77
CA LEU A 51 6.17 0.03 8.25
C LEU A 51 6.00 0.32 6.76
N ILE A 52 6.34 1.53 6.30
CA ILE A 52 6.33 1.87 4.86
C ILE A 52 7.36 1.02 4.11
N PHE A 53 8.52 0.76 4.71
CA PHE A 53 9.53 -0.11 4.13
C PHE A 53 9.04 -1.55 3.98
N ILE A 54 8.29 -2.07 4.97
CA ILE A 54 7.67 -3.40 4.89
C ILE A 54 6.65 -3.45 3.76
N PHE A 55 5.79 -2.43 3.62
CA PHE A 55 4.90 -2.30 2.45
C PHE A 55 5.68 -2.34 1.13
N LEU A 56 6.76 -1.55 1.00
CA LEU A 56 7.61 -1.54 -0.20
C LEU A 56 8.16 -2.93 -0.51
N VAL A 57 8.73 -3.61 0.49
CA VAL A 57 9.31 -4.96 0.32
C VAL A 57 8.22 -5.96 -0.10
N LEU A 58 7.08 -5.98 0.57
CA LEU A 58 5.95 -6.87 0.22
C LEU A 58 5.44 -6.60 -1.20
N GLY A 59 5.34 -5.33 -1.58
CA GLY A 59 4.94 -4.94 -2.93
C GLY A 59 5.93 -5.45 -3.98
N LEU A 60 7.22 -5.19 -3.80
CA LEU A 60 8.26 -5.66 -4.73
C LEU A 60 8.32 -7.19 -4.84
N LEU A 61 8.17 -7.90 -3.72
CA LEU A 61 8.12 -9.36 -3.71
C LEU A 61 6.90 -9.88 -4.47
N SER A 62 5.74 -9.26 -4.28
CA SER A 62 4.49 -9.64 -4.93
C SER A 62 4.52 -9.37 -6.44
N THR A 63 5.03 -8.19 -6.85
CA THR A 63 5.22 -7.86 -8.27
C THR A 63 6.17 -8.84 -8.95
N LYS A 64 7.30 -9.18 -8.31
CA LYS A 64 8.29 -10.11 -8.87
C LYS A 64 7.81 -11.57 -8.88
N TYR A 65 6.90 -11.95 -7.98
CA TYR A 65 6.38 -13.30 -7.92
C TYR A 65 5.66 -13.66 -9.23
N ARG A 66 6.06 -14.79 -9.83
CA ARG A 66 5.53 -15.30 -11.10
C ARG A 66 5.53 -14.25 -12.25
N HIS A 67 6.52 -13.38 -12.28
CA HIS A 67 6.57 -12.28 -13.26
C HIS A 67 6.58 -12.74 -14.74
N GLU A 68 7.17 -13.91 -15.07
CA GLU A 68 7.15 -14.46 -16.44
C GLU A 68 5.71 -14.72 -16.92
N TYR A 69 4.90 -15.35 -16.07
CA TYR A 69 3.48 -15.59 -16.34
C TYR A 69 2.70 -14.28 -16.52
N LYS A 70 2.97 -13.26 -15.71
CA LYS A 70 2.32 -11.95 -15.83
C LYS A 70 2.71 -11.24 -17.13
N LYS A 71 3.95 -11.43 -17.62
CA LYS A 71 4.40 -10.90 -18.91
C LYS A 71 3.70 -11.57 -20.07
N GLU A 72 3.52 -12.90 -20.02
CA GLU A 72 2.78 -13.66 -21.03
C GLU A 72 1.31 -13.20 -21.12
N LEU A 73 0.71 -12.85 -19.99
CA LEU A 73 -0.65 -12.28 -19.92
C LEU A 73 -0.73 -10.81 -20.36
N GLY A 74 0.39 -10.11 -20.55
CA GLY A 74 0.40 -8.69 -20.91
C GLY A 74 -0.02 -7.73 -19.79
N VAL A 75 -0.10 -8.20 -18.55
CA VAL A 75 -0.56 -7.43 -17.37
C VAL A 75 0.57 -7.03 -16.42
N PHE A 76 1.82 -7.32 -16.79
CA PHE A 76 2.98 -7.04 -15.96
C PHE A 76 3.40 -5.57 -16.05
N GLU A 77 3.19 -4.82 -14.97
CA GLU A 77 3.77 -3.49 -14.78
C GLU A 77 5.12 -3.60 -14.07
N GLY A 78 6.21 -3.61 -14.84
CA GLY A 78 7.56 -3.82 -14.30
C GLY A 78 8.13 -2.64 -13.50
N THR A 79 7.58 -1.44 -13.67
CA THR A 79 8.06 -0.21 -13.01
C THR A 79 6.87 0.56 -12.47
N ARG A 80 6.85 0.83 -11.17
CA ARG A 80 5.83 1.70 -10.57
C ARG A 80 6.22 3.15 -10.82
N SER A 81 5.31 3.91 -11.43
CA SER A 81 5.53 5.33 -11.71
C SER A 81 5.57 6.15 -10.41
N ALA A 82 6.16 7.35 -10.47
CA ALA A 82 6.07 8.32 -9.38
C ALA A 82 4.62 8.56 -8.89
N LYS A 83 3.65 8.48 -9.80
CA LYS A 83 2.24 8.71 -9.44
C LYS A 83 1.66 7.60 -8.57
N ASN A 84 2.06 6.33 -8.80
CA ASN A 84 1.67 5.19 -7.96
C ASN A 84 2.28 5.28 -6.56
N VAL A 85 3.50 5.80 -6.45
CA VAL A 85 4.15 6.07 -5.16
C VAL A 85 3.41 7.18 -4.41
N ILE A 86 3.03 8.25 -5.10
CA ILE A 86 2.34 9.38 -4.49
C ILE A 86 0.93 8.99 -4.04
N SER A 87 0.13 8.33 -4.90
CA SER A 87 -1.26 7.98 -4.58
C SER A 87 -1.37 7.07 -3.36
N ASN A 88 -0.51 6.06 -3.26
CA ASN A 88 -0.48 5.16 -2.10
C ASN A 88 0.29 5.72 -0.90
N GLY A 89 1.24 6.63 -1.12
CA GLY A 89 2.14 7.13 -0.07
C GLY A 89 1.69 8.41 0.62
N ILE A 90 0.90 9.26 -0.03
CA ILE A 90 0.53 10.58 0.51
C ILE A 90 -0.41 10.48 1.72
N VAL A 91 -1.34 9.53 1.72
CA VAL A 91 -2.28 9.35 2.85
C VAL A 91 -1.54 8.85 4.09
N PRO A 92 -0.75 7.75 4.03
CA PRO A 92 0.11 7.38 5.16
C PRO A 92 1.02 8.51 5.62
N PHE A 93 1.59 9.28 4.69
CA PHE A 93 2.43 10.41 5.05
C PHE A 93 1.66 11.45 5.88
N ILE A 94 0.49 11.89 5.41
CA ILE A 94 -0.36 12.84 6.15
C ILE A 94 -0.72 12.27 7.52
N MET A 95 -1.11 10.99 7.58
CA MET A 95 -1.46 10.35 8.85
C MET A 95 -0.28 10.29 9.83
N ALA A 96 0.94 10.03 9.34
CA ALA A 96 2.16 10.06 10.14
C ALA A 96 2.52 11.50 10.58
N ALA A 97 2.36 12.49 9.70
CA ALA A 97 2.65 13.90 10.01
C ALA A 97 1.79 14.41 11.19
N PHE A 98 0.55 13.91 11.29
CA PHE A 98 -0.39 14.23 12.35
C PHE A 98 -0.54 13.10 13.38
N GLY A 99 0.43 12.17 13.46
CA GLY A 99 0.33 10.98 14.30
C GLY A 99 0.25 11.22 15.82
N TYR A 100 0.48 12.45 16.27
CA TYR A 100 0.27 12.87 17.66
C TYR A 100 -1.21 13.06 18.02
N TYR A 101 -2.09 13.25 17.04
CA TYR A 101 -3.53 13.39 17.26
C TYR A 101 -4.20 12.02 17.42
N ASP A 102 -5.20 11.96 18.29
CA ASP A 102 -5.95 10.73 18.56
C ASP A 102 -6.53 10.13 17.28
N GLY A 103 -6.39 8.82 17.12
CA GLY A 103 -6.87 8.06 15.96
C GLY A 103 -5.94 8.10 14.72
N PHE A 104 -5.02 9.05 14.59
CA PHE A 104 -4.16 9.16 13.40
C PHE A 104 -3.16 8.00 13.27
N VAL A 105 -2.74 7.39 14.38
CA VAL A 105 -1.99 6.11 14.37
C VAL A 105 -2.80 5.02 13.68
N GLY A 106 -4.10 4.93 13.98
CA GLY A 106 -5.01 4.00 13.34
C GLY A 106 -5.17 4.31 11.85
N GLY A 107 -5.29 5.58 11.49
CA GLY A 107 -5.36 6.03 10.09
C GLY A 107 -4.08 5.72 9.31
N PHE A 108 -2.92 5.84 9.93
CA PHE A 108 -1.65 5.46 9.35
C PHE A 108 -1.60 3.95 9.07
N ILE A 109 -1.86 3.13 10.10
CA ILE A 109 -1.86 1.66 9.95
C ILE A 109 -2.89 1.24 8.90
N GLY A 110 -4.08 1.84 8.92
CA GLY A 110 -5.16 1.54 7.98
C GLY A 110 -4.80 1.86 6.54
N SER A 111 -4.27 3.06 6.27
CA SER A 111 -3.85 3.45 4.91
C SER A 111 -2.70 2.61 4.36
N VAL A 112 -1.68 2.30 5.18
CA VAL A 112 -0.57 1.43 4.78
C VAL A 112 -1.05 0.00 4.56
N ALA A 113 -1.92 -0.52 5.43
CA ALA A 113 -2.51 -1.83 5.28
C ALA A 113 -3.37 -1.92 4.01
N THR A 114 -4.10 -0.87 3.65
CA THR A 114 -4.88 -0.80 2.41
C THR A 114 -3.97 -0.87 1.19
N ALA A 115 -2.95 0.00 1.11
CA ALA A 115 -2.03 -0.01 -0.02
C ALA A 115 -1.31 -1.38 -0.17
N THR A 116 -0.97 -2.00 0.97
CA THR A 116 -0.34 -3.33 0.99
C THR A 116 -1.31 -4.42 0.55
N ALA A 117 -2.53 -4.42 1.08
CA ALA A 117 -3.56 -5.39 0.74
C ALA A 117 -3.91 -5.33 -0.74
N ASP A 118 -4.12 -4.13 -1.27
CA ASP A 118 -4.42 -3.89 -2.67
C ASP A 118 -3.30 -4.39 -3.60
N THR A 119 -2.05 -3.99 -3.31
CA THR A 119 -0.90 -4.44 -4.08
C THR A 119 -0.75 -5.96 -4.06
N MET A 120 -0.87 -6.60 -2.89
CA MET A 120 -0.74 -8.06 -2.82
C MET A 120 -1.92 -8.77 -3.50
N ALA A 121 -3.13 -8.23 -3.37
CA ALA A 121 -4.33 -8.81 -3.95
C ALA A 121 -4.32 -8.75 -5.47
N SER A 122 -3.93 -7.62 -6.06
CA SER A 122 -3.82 -7.47 -7.52
C SER A 122 -2.68 -8.33 -8.08
N GLU A 123 -1.49 -8.26 -7.48
CA GLU A 123 -0.30 -8.95 -8.00
C GLU A 123 -0.36 -10.48 -7.87
N ILE A 124 -0.95 -11.00 -6.80
CA ILE A 124 -1.08 -12.45 -6.59
C ILE A 124 -2.42 -12.95 -7.17
N GLY A 125 -3.45 -12.12 -7.14
CA GLY A 125 -4.79 -12.48 -7.59
C GLY A 125 -4.89 -12.76 -9.08
N VAL A 126 -4.03 -12.17 -9.91
CA VAL A 126 -3.90 -12.42 -11.36
C VAL A 126 -3.63 -13.90 -11.69
N LEU A 127 -3.08 -14.67 -10.76
CA LEU A 127 -2.81 -16.11 -10.94
C LEU A 127 -4.07 -16.99 -10.91
N GLN A 128 -5.22 -16.41 -10.56
CA GLN A 128 -6.51 -17.08 -10.54
C GLN A 128 -7.49 -16.28 -11.40
N THR A 129 -8.39 -16.96 -12.13
CA THR A 129 -9.47 -16.29 -12.88
C THR A 129 -10.32 -15.40 -11.96
N PRO A 130 -10.27 -14.07 -12.11
CA PRO A 130 -11.01 -13.16 -11.26
C PRO A 130 -12.49 -13.09 -11.65
N ARG A 131 -13.29 -12.52 -10.74
CA ARG A 131 -14.69 -12.15 -10.97
C ARG A 131 -14.86 -10.67 -10.70
N LEU A 132 -15.65 -9.98 -11.50
CA LEU A 132 -15.92 -8.56 -11.28
C LEU A 132 -16.69 -8.36 -9.97
N ILE A 133 -16.24 -7.47 -9.08
CA ILE A 133 -16.84 -7.27 -7.76
C ILE A 133 -18.34 -6.89 -7.82
N THR A 134 -18.76 -6.19 -8.88
CA THR A 134 -20.15 -5.70 -9.02
C THR A 134 -21.13 -6.73 -9.58
N THR A 135 -20.66 -7.68 -10.39
CA THR A 135 -21.54 -8.64 -11.10
C THR A 135 -21.23 -10.10 -10.82
N LEU A 136 -20.09 -10.37 -10.17
CA LEU A 136 -19.53 -11.70 -9.92
C LEU A 136 -19.31 -12.55 -11.19
N LYS A 137 -19.37 -11.94 -12.38
CA LYS A 137 -19.04 -12.59 -13.65
C LYS A 137 -17.53 -12.74 -13.79
N ARG A 138 -17.09 -13.85 -14.38
CA ARG A 138 -15.67 -14.07 -14.70
C ARG A 138 -15.19 -13.00 -15.67
N VAL A 139 -13.99 -12.49 -15.42
CA VAL A 139 -13.30 -11.51 -16.28
C VAL A 139 -11.85 -11.96 -16.49
N GLU A 140 -11.17 -11.36 -17.45
CA GLU A 140 -9.78 -11.67 -17.73
C GLU A 140 -8.88 -11.21 -16.55
N PRO A 141 -7.82 -11.96 -16.21
CA PRO A 141 -6.81 -11.51 -15.26
C PRO A 141 -6.28 -10.10 -15.62
N GLY A 142 -6.12 -9.24 -14.62
CA GLY A 142 -5.72 -7.84 -14.82
C GLY A 142 -6.87 -6.88 -15.17
N THR A 143 -8.13 -7.35 -15.19
CA THR A 143 -9.28 -6.45 -15.32
C THR A 143 -9.49 -5.64 -14.04
N ASP A 144 -9.58 -4.31 -14.15
CA ASP A 144 -9.88 -3.40 -13.03
C ASP A 144 -11.19 -3.80 -12.31
N GLY A 145 -11.12 -3.87 -10.98
CA GLY A 145 -12.23 -4.33 -10.14
C GLY A 145 -12.52 -5.83 -10.17
N GLY A 146 -11.62 -6.63 -10.75
CA GLY A 146 -11.63 -8.07 -10.64
C GLY A 146 -11.10 -8.54 -9.29
N ILE A 147 -11.89 -9.36 -8.59
CA ILE A 147 -11.50 -9.99 -7.32
C ILE A 147 -11.35 -11.50 -7.50
N SER A 148 -10.33 -12.09 -6.88
CA SER A 148 -10.15 -13.54 -6.80
C SER A 148 -9.99 -13.97 -5.34
N SER A 149 -10.31 -15.22 -5.02
CA SER A 149 -10.15 -15.74 -3.65
C SER A 149 -8.69 -15.76 -3.23
N LEU A 150 -7.78 -16.10 -4.16
CA LEU A 150 -6.35 -16.06 -3.94
C LEU A 150 -5.85 -14.63 -3.69
N GLY A 151 -6.29 -13.66 -4.50
CA GLY A 151 -5.95 -12.26 -4.30
C GLY A 151 -6.49 -11.73 -2.96
N THR A 152 -7.73 -12.05 -2.62
CA THR A 152 -8.34 -11.67 -1.34
C THR A 152 -7.55 -12.24 -0.15
N ALA A 153 -7.19 -13.52 -0.19
CA ALA A 153 -6.39 -14.13 0.87
C ALA A 153 -4.99 -13.49 0.98
N ALA A 154 -4.35 -13.20 -0.16
CA ALA A 154 -3.06 -12.52 -0.21
C ALA A 154 -3.13 -11.09 0.35
N GLY A 155 -4.18 -10.33 0.02
CA GLY A 155 -4.41 -8.99 0.52
C GLY A 155 -4.63 -8.98 2.04
N ILE A 156 -5.48 -9.87 2.55
CA ILE A 156 -5.70 -10.04 4.01
C ILE A 156 -4.39 -10.42 4.72
N ALA A 157 -3.60 -11.33 4.13
CA ALA A 157 -2.30 -11.69 4.68
C ALA A 157 -1.34 -10.49 4.72
N GLY A 158 -1.29 -9.69 3.65
CA GLY A 158 -0.51 -8.45 3.60
C GLY A 158 -0.91 -7.45 4.68
N ALA A 159 -2.22 -7.19 4.84
CA ALA A 159 -2.75 -6.35 5.91
C ALA A 159 -2.40 -6.90 7.30
N GLY A 160 -2.48 -8.22 7.49
CA GLY A 160 -2.09 -8.88 8.74
C GLY A 160 -0.61 -8.72 9.06
N ILE A 161 0.28 -8.79 8.06
CA ILE A 161 1.71 -8.52 8.23
C ILE A 161 1.92 -7.08 8.70
N ILE A 162 1.25 -6.10 8.09
CA ILE A 162 1.31 -4.69 8.52
C ILE A 162 0.84 -4.53 9.98
N GLY A 163 -0.27 -5.16 10.36
CA GLY A 163 -0.78 -5.11 11.74
C GLY A 163 0.19 -5.73 12.75
N LEU A 164 0.78 -6.89 12.43
CA LEU A 164 1.77 -7.54 13.28
C LEU A 164 3.04 -6.70 13.40
N SER A 165 3.53 -6.15 12.29
CA SER A 165 4.70 -5.28 12.28
C SER A 165 4.47 -3.99 13.05
N ALA A 166 3.27 -3.40 12.97
CA ALA A 166 2.94 -2.18 13.71
C ALA A 166 2.96 -2.40 15.23
N PHE A 167 2.57 -3.59 15.68
CA PHE A 167 2.74 -4.01 17.07
C PHE A 167 4.21 -4.21 17.44
N LEU A 168 4.95 -5.03 16.67
CA LEU A 168 6.35 -5.36 16.97
C LEU A 168 7.28 -4.14 16.96
N LEU A 169 6.98 -3.15 16.11
CA LEU A 169 7.72 -1.89 16.00
C LEU A 169 7.26 -0.84 17.02
N GLY A 170 6.27 -1.14 17.85
CA GLY A 170 5.75 -0.21 18.87
C GLY A 170 4.99 0.99 18.30
N VAL A 171 4.54 0.93 17.05
CA VAL A 171 3.70 1.97 16.43
C VAL A 171 2.30 1.94 17.02
N CYS A 172 1.76 0.74 17.26
CA CYS A 172 0.57 0.51 18.06
C CYS A 172 0.86 -0.56 19.12
N PRO A 173 1.06 -0.19 20.40
CA PRO A 173 1.46 -1.13 21.45
C PRO A 173 0.45 -2.24 21.77
N ASP A 174 -0.82 -2.05 21.40
CA ASP A 174 -1.87 -3.06 21.57
C ASP A 174 -1.93 -3.98 20.34
N PRO A 175 -1.60 -5.28 20.47
CA PRO A 175 -1.58 -6.22 19.35
C PRO A 175 -2.97 -6.49 18.77
N ILE A 176 -4.01 -6.53 19.61
CA ILE A 176 -5.39 -6.79 19.17
C ILE A 176 -5.88 -5.58 18.38
N LYS A 177 -5.65 -4.37 18.92
CA LYS A 177 -6.00 -3.12 18.23
C LYS A 177 -5.26 -3.00 16.91
N SER A 178 -3.94 -3.24 16.90
CA SER A 178 -3.11 -3.16 15.69
C SER A 178 -3.60 -4.12 14.59
N MET A 179 -3.84 -5.38 14.93
CA MET A 179 -4.35 -6.39 14.00
C MET A 179 -5.76 -6.05 13.51
N LYS A 180 -6.66 -5.65 14.42
CA LYS A 180 -8.04 -5.27 14.08
C LYS A 180 -8.07 -4.10 13.10
N VAL A 181 -7.32 -3.03 13.39
CA VAL A 181 -7.22 -1.85 12.53
C VAL A 181 -6.66 -2.25 11.16
N ALA A 182 -5.51 -2.91 11.13
CA ALA A 182 -4.85 -3.24 9.86
C ALA A 182 -5.69 -4.16 8.98
N VAL A 183 -6.21 -5.26 9.52
CA VAL A 183 -6.98 -6.24 8.74
C VAL A 183 -8.30 -5.66 8.26
N ILE A 184 -9.07 -4.98 9.13
CA ILE A 184 -10.39 -4.45 8.74
C ILE A 184 -10.21 -3.28 7.77
N ALA A 185 -9.42 -2.27 8.13
CA ALA A 185 -9.22 -1.10 7.27
C ALA A 185 -8.52 -1.49 5.95
N GLY A 186 -7.50 -2.35 6.01
CA GLY A 186 -6.77 -2.82 4.85
C GLY A 186 -7.67 -3.56 3.86
N THR A 187 -8.48 -4.50 4.36
CA THR A 187 -9.40 -5.28 3.54
C THR A 187 -10.51 -4.42 2.95
N VAL A 188 -11.14 -3.54 3.74
CA VAL A 188 -12.22 -2.67 3.24
C VAL A 188 -11.68 -1.68 2.21
N GLY A 189 -10.50 -1.09 2.45
CA GLY A 189 -9.85 -0.22 1.48
C GLY A 189 -9.53 -0.94 0.17
N CYS A 190 -9.02 -2.18 0.22
CA CYS A 190 -8.78 -2.99 -0.98
C CYS A 190 -10.07 -3.32 -1.75
N PHE A 191 -11.18 -3.62 -1.05
CA PHE A 191 -12.47 -3.79 -1.72
C PHE A 191 -13.02 -2.48 -2.29
N MET A 192 -12.75 -1.34 -1.63
CA MET A 192 -13.10 -0.02 -2.17
C MET A 192 -12.36 0.26 -3.48
N ASP A 193 -11.07 -0.06 -3.54
CA ASP A 193 -10.28 -0.01 -4.77
C ASP A 193 -10.97 -0.78 -5.90
N SER A 194 -11.24 -2.07 -5.66
CA SER A 194 -11.90 -2.93 -6.64
C SER A 194 -13.29 -2.41 -7.06
N LEU A 195 -14.06 -1.85 -6.12
CA LEU A 195 -15.38 -1.28 -6.40
C LEU A 195 -15.27 -0.05 -7.30
N LEU A 196 -14.39 0.89 -6.96
CA LEU A 196 -14.15 2.10 -7.75
C LEU A 196 -13.54 1.77 -9.11
N GLY A 197 -12.65 0.78 -9.18
CA GLY A 197 -12.12 0.22 -10.41
C GLY A 197 -13.23 -0.27 -11.34
N ALA A 198 -14.12 -1.13 -10.82
CA ALA A 198 -15.23 -1.69 -11.59
C ALA A 198 -16.26 -0.65 -12.06
N VAL A 199 -16.51 0.40 -11.25
CA VAL A 199 -17.59 1.38 -11.51
C VAL A 199 -17.11 2.61 -12.27
N LEU A 200 -15.93 3.14 -11.95
CA LEU A 200 -15.46 4.44 -12.40
C LEU A 200 -14.21 4.36 -13.29
N GLU A 201 -13.21 3.54 -12.93
CA GLU A 201 -11.95 3.43 -13.69
C GLU A 201 -12.17 2.78 -15.06
N ARG A 202 -12.92 1.67 -15.11
CA ARG A 202 -13.29 1.02 -16.38
C ARG A 202 -14.06 1.93 -17.33
N ARG A 203 -14.74 2.94 -16.78
CA ARG A 203 -15.49 3.96 -17.55
C ARG A 203 -14.65 5.21 -17.84
N LYS A 204 -13.38 5.22 -17.44
CA LYS A 204 -12.42 6.32 -17.59
C LYS A 204 -12.82 7.62 -16.88
N TYR A 205 -13.67 7.54 -15.86
CA TYR A 205 -13.98 8.69 -15.00
C TYR A 205 -12.86 8.95 -13.99
N LEU A 206 -12.19 7.89 -13.55
CA LEU A 206 -11.03 7.95 -12.68
C LEU A 206 -9.86 7.23 -13.34
N THR A 207 -8.65 7.58 -12.92
CA THR A 207 -7.43 6.83 -13.24
C THR A 207 -7.06 5.95 -12.04
N ASN A 208 -6.19 4.97 -12.25
CA ASN A 208 -5.69 4.08 -11.20
C ASN A 208 -5.19 4.85 -9.97
N GLU A 209 -4.50 5.97 -10.18
CA GLU A 209 -3.97 6.78 -9.08
C GLU A 209 -5.07 7.41 -8.23
N HIS A 210 -6.18 7.82 -8.84
CA HIS A 210 -7.32 8.35 -8.09
C HIS A 210 -8.01 7.25 -7.28
N VAL A 211 -8.12 6.06 -7.85
CA VAL A 211 -8.72 4.89 -7.18
C VAL A 211 -7.86 4.47 -5.97
N ASN A 212 -6.55 4.29 -6.15
CA ASN A 212 -5.60 3.99 -5.08
C ASN A 212 -5.63 5.05 -3.96
N LEU A 213 -5.71 6.33 -4.34
CA LEU A 213 -5.81 7.42 -3.37
C LEU A 213 -7.11 7.32 -2.55
N LEU A 214 -8.26 7.12 -3.19
CA LEU A 214 -9.54 7.00 -2.50
C LEU A 214 -9.62 5.73 -1.64
N ALA A 215 -9.02 4.64 -2.09
CA ALA A 215 -8.89 3.41 -1.33
C ALA A 215 -8.07 3.64 -0.05
N THR A 216 -6.90 4.24 -0.15
CA THR A 216 -6.04 4.54 1.01
C THR A 216 -6.67 5.57 1.96
N VAL A 217 -7.40 6.57 1.45
CA VAL A 217 -8.24 7.47 2.28
C VAL A 217 -9.30 6.68 3.03
N THR A 218 -9.99 5.74 2.36
CA THR A 218 -10.99 4.88 3.01
C THR A 218 -10.36 4.05 4.13
N GLY A 219 -9.19 3.46 3.87
CA GLY A 219 -8.39 2.77 4.88
C GLY A 219 -8.03 3.66 6.06
N ALA A 220 -7.59 4.90 5.81
CA ALA A 220 -7.27 5.85 6.88
C ALA A 220 -8.50 6.21 7.72
N VAL A 221 -9.64 6.50 7.10
CA VAL A 221 -10.87 6.86 7.82
C VAL A 221 -11.34 5.71 8.70
N ILE A 222 -11.37 4.48 8.18
CA ILE A 222 -11.73 3.29 8.96
C ILE A 222 -10.71 3.07 10.07
N GLY A 223 -9.42 3.27 9.77
CA GLY A 223 -8.35 3.18 10.75
C GLY A 223 -8.50 4.17 11.91
N ILE A 224 -8.89 5.42 11.63
CA ILE A 224 -9.17 6.45 12.64
C ILE A 224 -10.36 6.04 13.52
N ILE A 225 -11.42 5.47 12.92
CA ILE A 225 -12.62 5.05 13.66
C ILE A 225 -12.34 3.84 14.57
N LEU A 226 -11.47 2.93 14.15
CA LEU A 226 -11.16 1.70 14.88
C LEU A 226 -10.00 1.83 15.88
N GLY A 227 -9.15 2.84 15.66
CA GLY A 227 -7.99 3.20 16.47
C GLY A 227 -8.33 4.13 17.63
#